data_AF-A0A652YKD1-F1
#
_entry.id   AF-A0A652YKD1-F1
#
_cell.length_a   1.000
_cell.length_b   1.000
_cell.length_c   1.000
_cell.angle_alpha   90.00
_cell.angle_beta   90.00
_cell.angle_gamma   90.00
#
_symmetry.space_group_name_H-M   'P 1'
#
loop_
_entity.id
_entity.type
_entity.pdbx_description
1 polymer ?
#
loop_
_entity_poly.entity_id
_entity_poly.type
_entity_poly.pdbx_seq_one_letter_code
_entity_poly.pdbx_strand_id
1 'polypeptide(L)'
;MLHRAPRKTQKGIVKLFGVQPLSGQQGFTRHCQVVENVSSAMMRWYLKYKRYRFPKEIITHCVRLYHRSTPALREIECSWPPVGSWRPPRRGCAAGSTNSPIVTEKALTESLSLMNTSLPAKGTNDGMTDHTNPPIGWQHKAFGTDLNGLRSSDLEALGISALDGDLPLPVMTLDREAISHNVDLMAKFCADHDVDLAPHAKTTMSPELVHRQLDAGAWGMTAATVAQARILREFGVDTIIIASQVLDPAGIRWICDVQQTDPGFFVATLVDSIESVQLMESLIAKVSPSSRIRVLVELGYDNGRAGARTLDQALDVARAASQTQSLVLTGVEGFEGMMPGASVAARRISVDSYLRSARVFTEICVAENLFENNSTQAPLPLVTFGGSAFHDLVVRELAGRWATGNGVRVVLRSGCYITHDHGLYADTSPWADGPRTLRAAAEVWGVVLSLPEPGRAILGFGRRDVGSDAGFPTVLWRRRDGSNQSARELSISALNDQHAYVDLPGNFDVRVGDLLGCGISHPCTTFDKWSLIPEVDARYRVVGSVHTFF
;
A
#
# COMPACT_ATOMS: atom_id res chain seq x y z
N MET A 1 -28.66 -21.51 -34.23
CA MET A 1 -27.87 -20.65 -35.15
C MET A 1 -27.13 -21.39 -36.27
N LEU A 2 -26.82 -22.69 -36.17
CA LEU A 2 -26.05 -23.43 -37.21
C LEU A 2 -26.77 -23.73 -38.55
N HIS A 3 -28.10 -23.63 -38.60
CA HIS A 3 -28.87 -23.84 -39.84
C HIS A 3 -28.94 -22.63 -40.77
N ARG A 4 -28.37 -21.48 -40.39
CA ARG A 4 -28.40 -20.24 -41.20
C ARG A 4 -27.02 -19.74 -41.67
N ALA A 5 -25.97 -20.56 -41.54
CA ALA A 5 -24.61 -20.18 -41.94
C ALA A 5 -24.26 -20.66 -43.39
N PRO A 6 -23.40 -19.95 -44.13
CA PRO A 6 -22.94 -20.38 -45.46
C PRO A 6 -22.26 -21.76 -45.46
N ARG A 7 -22.46 -22.56 -46.52
CA ARG A 7 -21.96 -23.95 -46.62
C ARG A 7 -20.44 -24.12 -46.43
N LYS A 8 -19.62 -23.11 -46.76
CA LYS A 8 -18.17 -23.12 -46.51
C LYS A 8 -17.84 -23.10 -45.01
N THR A 9 -18.64 -22.38 -44.22
CA THR A 9 -18.50 -22.27 -42.77
C THR A 9 -18.95 -23.54 -42.06
N GLN A 10 -19.96 -24.24 -42.59
CA GLN A 10 -20.41 -25.54 -42.08
C GLN A 10 -19.35 -26.64 -42.28
N LYS A 11 -18.64 -26.67 -43.43
CA LYS A 11 -17.56 -27.64 -43.69
C LYS A 11 -16.32 -27.42 -42.82
N GLY A 12 -16.02 -26.17 -42.44
CA GLY A 12 -14.89 -25.84 -41.56
C GLY A 12 -15.08 -26.32 -40.12
N ILE A 13 -16.30 -26.21 -39.59
CA ILE A 13 -16.62 -26.57 -38.20
C ILE A 13 -16.69 -28.09 -37.98
N VAL A 14 -17.21 -28.85 -38.95
CA VAL A 14 -17.22 -30.33 -38.90
C VAL A 14 -15.79 -30.91 -38.91
N LYS A 15 -14.85 -30.25 -39.61
CA LYS A 15 -13.45 -30.68 -39.70
C LYS A 15 -12.61 -30.36 -38.45
N LEU A 16 -13.04 -29.40 -37.62
CA LEU A 16 -12.34 -28.96 -36.41
C LEU A 16 -12.77 -29.71 -35.15
N PHE A 17 -14.00 -30.24 -35.10
CA PHE A 17 -14.56 -30.82 -33.87
C PHE A 17 -15.13 -32.24 -34.01
N GLY A 18 -15.18 -32.82 -35.22
CA GLY A 18 -15.46 -34.25 -35.40
C GLY A 18 -16.86 -34.71 -34.96
N VAL A 19 -17.88 -33.87 -35.06
CA VAL A 19 -19.26 -34.21 -34.64
C VAL A 19 -20.18 -34.31 -35.87
N GLN A 20 -20.72 -35.50 -36.14
CA GLN A 20 -21.86 -35.68 -37.06
C GLN A 20 -23.18 -35.35 -36.35
N PRO A 21 -24.20 -34.82 -37.06
CA PRO A 21 -25.50 -34.56 -36.46
C PRO A 21 -26.27 -35.86 -36.28
N LEU A 22 -26.74 -36.14 -35.07
CA LEU A 22 -27.68 -37.24 -34.79
C LEU A 22 -29.00 -36.69 -34.26
N SER A 23 -30.07 -37.25 -34.82
CA SER A 23 -31.47 -37.06 -34.46
C SER A 23 -31.88 -38.03 -33.36
N GLY A 24 -32.85 -37.63 -32.52
CA GLY A 24 -33.56 -38.55 -31.62
C GLY A 24 -33.08 -38.57 -30.16
N GLN A 25 -34.05 -38.77 -29.27
CA GLN A 25 -33.92 -38.80 -27.81
C GLN A 25 -33.02 -39.93 -27.29
N GLN A 26 -31.81 -39.59 -26.81
CA GLN A 26 -31.18 -40.28 -25.67
C GLN A 26 -30.32 -39.26 -24.90
N GLY A 27 -30.88 -38.78 -23.78
CA GLY A 27 -30.33 -37.70 -22.97
C GLY A 27 -29.48 -38.17 -21.80
N PHE A 28 -28.67 -37.21 -21.32
CA PHE A 28 -27.99 -37.11 -20.03
C PHE A 28 -26.62 -37.75 -19.82
N THR A 29 -26.30 -38.97 -20.25
CA THR A 29 -24.99 -39.58 -19.87
C THR A 29 -23.81 -39.21 -20.80
N ARG A 30 -24.04 -38.50 -21.91
CA ARG A 30 -22.97 -38.07 -22.85
C ARG A 30 -22.66 -36.57 -22.85
N HIS A 31 -23.33 -35.78 -22.02
CA HIS A 31 -23.05 -34.33 -21.92
C HIS A 31 -21.77 -34.02 -21.13
N CYS A 32 -21.41 -34.85 -20.14
CA CYS A 32 -20.17 -34.66 -19.36
C CYS A 32 -18.90 -34.92 -20.19
N GLN A 33 -18.95 -35.87 -21.13
CA GLN A 33 -17.77 -36.25 -21.92
C GLN A 33 -17.41 -35.24 -23.02
N VAL A 34 -18.36 -34.41 -23.47
CA VAL A 34 -18.11 -33.34 -24.43
C VAL A 34 -17.46 -32.12 -23.74
N VAL A 35 -17.82 -31.85 -22.49
CA VAL A 35 -17.30 -30.71 -21.72
C VAL A 35 -15.84 -30.93 -21.29
N GLU A 36 -15.44 -32.15 -20.91
CA GLU A 36 -14.04 -32.46 -20.58
C GLU A 36 -13.11 -32.39 -21.80
N ASN A 37 -13.61 -32.77 -22.98
CA ASN A 37 -12.82 -32.78 -24.21
C ASN A 37 -12.58 -31.38 -24.79
N VAL A 38 -13.56 -30.46 -24.67
CA VAL A 38 -13.41 -29.07 -25.13
C VAL A 38 -12.45 -28.28 -24.24
N SER A 39 -12.52 -28.45 -22.93
CA SER A 39 -11.62 -27.81 -21.96
C SER A 39 -10.18 -28.30 -22.11
N SER A 40 -9.98 -29.61 -22.31
CA SER A 40 -8.65 -30.18 -22.51
C SER A 40 -8.02 -29.82 -23.86
N ALA A 41 -8.82 -29.65 -24.91
CA ALA A 41 -8.35 -29.21 -26.23
C ALA A 41 -7.98 -27.72 -26.25
N MET A 42 -8.76 -26.86 -25.58
CA MET A 42 -8.42 -25.44 -25.42
C MET A 42 -7.14 -25.24 -24.62
N MET A 43 -6.94 -26.00 -23.53
CA MET A 43 -5.74 -25.89 -22.69
C MET A 43 -4.48 -26.34 -23.45
N ARG A 44 -4.55 -27.45 -24.22
CA ARG A 44 -3.43 -27.92 -25.05
C ARG A 44 -3.10 -26.98 -26.21
N TRP A 45 -4.10 -26.30 -26.78
CA TRP A 45 -3.88 -25.30 -27.83
C TRP A 45 -3.28 -24.00 -27.28
N TYR A 46 -3.76 -23.53 -26.11
CA TYR A 46 -3.25 -22.36 -25.40
C TYR A 46 -1.79 -22.52 -24.98
N LEU A 47 -1.40 -23.71 -24.50
CA LEU A 47 -0.01 -24.02 -24.13
C LEU A 47 0.93 -24.12 -25.35
N LYS A 48 0.40 -24.43 -26.55
CA LYS A 48 1.20 -24.62 -27.78
C LYS A 48 1.44 -23.32 -28.57
N TYR A 49 0.57 -22.31 -28.45
CA TYR A 49 0.63 -21.08 -29.27
C TYR A 49 0.66 -19.81 -28.41
N LYS A 50 1.74 -19.63 -27.64
CA LYS A 50 1.95 -18.56 -26.66
C LYS A 50 2.06 -17.11 -27.21
N ARG A 51 1.63 -16.82 -28.44
CA ARG A 51 2.01 -15.56 -29.13
C ARG A 51 0.89 -14.71 -29.77
N TYR A 52 -0.40 -14.96 -29.50
CA TYR A 52 -1.48 -14.10 -30.02
C TYR A 52 -2.50 -13.71 -28.93
N ARG A 53 -2.76 -12.40 -28.79
CA ARG A 53 -3.83 -11.82 -27.94
C ARG A 53 -5.20 -12.06 -28.59
N PHE A 54 -6.17 -12.58 -27.85
CA PHE A 54 -7.58 -12.61 -28.25
C PHE A 54 -8.38 -11.45 -27.60
N PRO A 55 -9.39 -10.88 -28.28
CA PRO A 55 -10.26 -9.85 -27.72
C PRO A 55 -11.22 -10.39 -26.63
N LYS A 56 -11.42 -9.61 -25.56
CA LYS A 56 -12.23 -9.94 -24.35
C LYS A 56 -13.70 -10.30 -24.66
N GLU A 57 -14.19 -9.95 -25.84
CA GLU A 57 -15.60 -10.11 -26.22
C GLU A 57 -16.00 -11.59 -26.39
N ILE A 58 -15.08 -12.47 -26.78
CA ILE A 58 -15.38 -13.89 -27.04
C ILE A 58 -15.58 -14.67 -25.73
N ILE A 59 -14.74 -14.42 -24.72
CA ILE A 59 -14.85 -15.06 -23.39
C ILE A 59 -16.16 -14.65 -22.72
N THR A 60 -16.52 -13.37 -22.80
CA THR A 60 -17.76 -12.83 -22.24
C THR A 60 -19.00 -13.43 -22.91
N HIS A 61 -18.92 -13.74 -24.22
CA HIS A 61 -20.03 -14.36 -24.95
C HIS A 61 -20.22 -15.84 -24.57
N CYS A 62 -19.14 -16.59 -24.34
CA CYS A 62 -19.20 -17.99 -23.90
C CYS A 62 -19.80 -18.13 -22.49
N VAL A 63 -19.45 -17.22 -21.56
CA VAL A 63 -20.01 -17.21 -20.19
C VAL A 63 -21.50 -16.85 -20.18
N ARG A 64 -21.93 -15.92 -21.05
CA ARG A 64 -23.36 -15.57 -21.20
C ARG A 64 -24.20 -16.70 -21.79
N LEU A 65 -23.63 -17.51 -22.67
CA LEU A 65 -24.30 -18.71 -23.21
C LEU A 65 -24.43 -19.80 -22.14
N TYR A 66 -23.45 -19.96 -21.26
CA TYR A 66 -23.50 -20.89 -20.13
C TYR A 66 -24.66 -20.57 -19.17
N HIS A 67 -24.83 -19.30 -18.79
CA HIS A 67 -25.92 -18.89 -17.89
C HIS A 67 -27.33 -18.90 -18.52
N ARG A 68 -27.46 -18.85 -19.85
CA ARG A 68 -28.77 -18.87 -20.53
C ARG A 68 -29.32 -20.28 -20.80
N SER A 69 -28.55 -21.33 -20.52
CA SER A 69 -28.89 -22.70 -20.95
C SER A 69 -29.53 -23.58 -19.87
N THR A 70 -29.78 -23.07 -18.65
CA THR A 70 -30.23 -23.91 -17.52
C THR A 70 -31.37 -23.26 -16.74
N PRO A 71 -32.64 -23.65 -16.97
CA PRO A 71 -33.76 -23.27 -16.12
C PRO A 71 -34.28 -24.50 -15.34
N ALA A 72 -33.71 -24.75 -14.16
CA ALA A 72 -34.33 -25.48 -13.06
C ALA A 72 -33.47 -25.25 -11.81
N LEU A 73 -34.09 -25.14 -10.63
CA LEU A 73 -33.53 -24.74 -9.32
C LEU A 73 -33.62 -23.22 -9.03
N ARG A 74 -34.85 -22.72 -8.97
CA ARG A 74 -35.25 -21.80 -7.90
C ARG A 74 -36.05 -22.61 -6.88
N GLU A 75 -35.86 -22.28 -5.61
CA GLU A 75 -36.39 -22.90 -4.39
C GLU A 75 -35.69 -24.19 -3.95
N ILE A 76 -34.72 -24.04 -3.04
CA ILE A 76 -34.79 -24.50 -1.65
C ILE A 76 -33.53 -23.99 -0.92
N GLU A 77 -33.76 -23.50 0.29
CA GLU A 77 -32.82 -22.89 1.25
C GLU A 77 -31.60 -23.77 1.54
N CYS A 78 -30.43 -23.15 1.71
CA CYS A 78 -29.26 -23.77 2.33
C CYS A 78 -28.74 -22.89 3.47
N SER A 79 -29.28 -23.14 4.65
CA SER A 79 -28.60 -22.99 5.94
C SER A 79 -27.43 -23.99 6.03
N TRP A 80 -26.24 -23.53 6.38
CA TRP A 80 -25.10 -24.37 6.79
C TRP A 80 -25.22 -24.75 8.28
N PRO A 81 -24.80 -25.97 8.67
CA PRO A 81 -23.66 -26.08 9.60
C PRO A 81 -22.77 -27.34 9.30
N PRO A 82 -21.78 -27.73 10.14
CA PRO A 82 -20.36 -27.44 9.91
C PRO A 82 -19.48 -28.69 9.76
N VAL A 83 -18.17 -28.44 9.60
CA VAL A 83 -17.05 -29.39 9.50
C VAL A 83 -17.00 -30.38 10.68
N GLY A 84 -16.85 -31.68 10.38
CA GLY A 84 -16.26 -32.66 11.29
C GLY A 84 -16.65 -34.12 11.02
N SER A 85 -15.74 -34.92 10.44
CA SER A 85 -15.55 -36.33 10.83
C SER A 85 -14.31 -36.96 10.19
N TRP A 86 -13.16 -36.81 10.87
CA TRP A 86 -12.12 -37.85 10.87
C TRP A 86 -12.58 -38.96 11.83
N ARG A 87 -12.50 -40.23 11.40
CA ARG A 87 -12.77 -41.41 12.23
C ARG A 87 -11.45 -42.07 12.66
N PRO A 88 -11.36 -42.59 13.90
CA PRO A 88 -10.59 -43.79 14.21
C PRO A 88 -11.53 -44.96 14.61
N PRO A 89 -11.03 -46.21 14.67
CA PRO A 89 -11.88 -47.41 14.62
C PRO A 89 -12.47 -47.83 15.98
N ARG A 90 -13.55 -48.61 15.87
CA ARG A 90 -14.46 -49.13 16.90
C ARG A 90 -13.83 -50.01 17.97
N ARG A 91 -14.39 -49.97 19.20
CA ARG A 91 -15.02 -51.10 19.94
C ARG A 91 -15.50 -50.64 21.33
N GLY A 92 -16.65 -51.17 21.79
CA GLY A 92 -17.00 -51.25 23.21
C GLY A 92 -18.37 -50.71 23.60
N CYS A 93 -19.31 -51.61 23.88
CA CYS A 93 -20.67 -51.37 24.38
C CYS A 93 -20.71 -50.83 25.83
N ALA A 94 -21.74 -50.05 26.20
CA ALA A 94 -22.65 -50.32 27.33
C ALA A 94 -23.63 -49.15 27.56
N ALA A 95 -24.81 -49.50 28.07
CA ALA A 95 -26.00 -48.67 28.27
C ALA A 95 -25.91 -47.70 29.47
N GLY A 96 -26.78 -46.68 29.47
CA GLY A 96 -27.03 -45.82 30.63
C GLY A 96 -28.12 -44.78 30.36
N SER A 97 -29.10 -44.69 31.25
CA SER A 97 -30.44 -44.11 31.10
C SER A 97 -30.58 -42.65 31.56
N THR A 98 -31.65 -42.01 31.07
CA THR A 98 -32.54 -41.01 31.75
C THR A 98 -31.95 -39.69 32.28
N ASN A 99 -32.31 -38.57 31.67
CA ASN A 99 -33.28 -37.58 32.21
C ASN A 99 -33.28 -36.28 31.40
N SER A 100 -34.48 -35.83 31.00
CA SER A 100 -34.75 -34.45 30.60
C SER A 100 -35.45 -33.71 31.75
N PRO A 101 -35.27 -32.38 31.86
CA PRO A 101 -36.35 -31.53 32.34
C PRO A 101 -36.72 -30.43 31.35
N ILE A 102 -38.02 -30.22 31.29
CA ILE A 102 -38.77 -29.19 30.59
C ILE A 102 -38.50 -27.83 31.25
N VAL A 103 -38.20 -26.79 30.46
CA VAL A 103 -38.07 -25.40 30.95
C VAL A 103 -39.35 -24.63 30.62
N THR A 104 -40.00 -24.11 31.66
CA THR A 104 -41.21 -23.28 31.60
C THR A 104 -40.90 -21.77 31.50
N GLU A 105 -41.89 -21.07 30.94
CA GLU A 105 -42.03 -19.70 30.44
C GLU A 105 -41.80 -18.54 31.46
N LYS A 106 -40.76 -18.62 32.29
CA LYS A 106 -40.46 -17.60 33.33
C LYS A 106 -39.08 -16.93 33.22
N ALA A 107 -38.35 -17.16 32.12
CA ALA A 107 -37.00 -16.60 31.90
C ALA A 107 -36.96 -15.42 30.89
N LEU A 108 -38.11 -14.94 30.41
CA LEU A 108 -38.20 -13.92 29.36
C LEU A 108 -38.55 -12.51 29.85
N THR A 109 -38.67 -12.29 31.16
CA THR A 109 -39.13 -11.00 31.72
C THR A 109 -38.06 -10.26 32.55
N GLU A 110 -36.87 -10.83 32.75
CA GLU A 110 -35.76 -10.18 33.49
C GLU A 110 -34.69 -9.54 32.57
N SER A 111 -34.81 -9.66 31.25
CA SER A 111 -33.82 -9.10 30.30
C SER A 111 -34.19 -7.72 29.73
N LEU A 112 -35.30 -7.10 30.16
CA LEU A 112 -35.83 -5.87 29.56
C LEU A 112 -35.82 -4.63 30.48
N SER A 113 -35.22 -4.69 31.68
CA SER A 113 -35.11 -3.53 32.59
C SER A 113 -33.69 -2.94 32.75
N LEU A 114 -32.70 -3.42 32.00
CA LEU A 114 -31.32 -2.92 32.05
C LEU A 114 -30.90 -2.04 30.86
N MET A 115 -31.84 -1.63 29.99
CA MET A 115 -31.58 -0.70 28.88
C MET A 115 -32.15 0.70 29.15
N ASN A 116 -31.76 1.34 30.26
CA ASN A 116 -31.97 2.78 30.40
C ASN A 116 -31.04 3.39 31.46
N THR A 117 -29.78 3.62 31.08
CA THR A 117 -28.89 4.53 31.81
C THR A 117 -28.06 5.33 30.81
N SER A 118 -28.42 6.60 30.67
CA SER A 118 -27.60 7.78 30.33
C SER A 118 -26.27 7.55 29.60
N LEU A 119 -26.22 8.03 28.35
CA LEU A 119 -24.98 8.27 27.59
C LEU A 119 -24.01 9.20 28.36
N PRO A 120 -22.74 8.82 28.55
CA PRO A 120 -21.74 9.77 28.99
C PRO A 120 -21.32 10.66 27.80
N ALA A 121 -21.20 11.96 28.08
CA ALA A 121 -20.64 12.94 27.16
C ALA A 121 -19.12 12.75 27.02
N LYS A 122 -18.62 12.96 25.79
CA LYS A 122 -17.20 12.92 25.35
C LYS A 122 -16.48 11.59 25.60
N GLY A 123 -16.56 10.68 24.62
CA GLY A 123 -15.65 9.54 24.52
C GLY A 123 -14.28 10.00 24.04
N THR A 124 -13.27 9.85 24.88
CA THR A 124 -11.88 9.64 24.47
C THR A 124 -11.77 8.29 23.75
N ASN A 125 -10.81 8.14 22.83
CA ASN A 125 -10.54 6.98 21.96
C ASN A 125 -10.20 5.65 22.71
N ASP A 126 -11.05 5.19 23.63
CA ASP A 126 -10.74 4.08 24.56
C ASP A 126 -11.12 2.68 24.01
N GLY A 127 -11.45 2.57 22.71
CA GLY A 127 -11.93 1.34 22.08
C GLY A 127 -11.14 0.86 20.85
N MET A 128 -10.07 1.55 20.46
CA MET A 128 -9.26 1.16 19.30
C MET A 128 -8.24 0.10 19.71
N THR A 129 -8.09 -0.95 18.91
CA THR A 129 -7.09 -1.99 19.19
C THR A 129 -5.70 -1.37 19.03
N ASP A 130 -4.82 -1.51 20.02
CA ASP A 130 -3.43 -1.08 19.88
C ASP A 130 -2.73 -1.95 18.82
N HIS A 131 -2.55 -1.36 17.65
CA HIS A 131 -1.88 -1.99 16.50
C HIS A 131 -0.36 -1.81 16.53
N THR A 132 0.20 -1.11 17.52
CA THR A 132 1.66 -0.86 17.65
C THR A 132 2.41 -1.98 18.35
N ASN A 133 1.70 -2.88 19.04
CA ASN A 133 2.34 -3.98 19.76
C ASN A 133 1.67 -5.36 19.60
N PRO A 134 1.28 -5.80 18.38
CA PRO A 134 0.70 -7.12 18.18
C PRO A 134 1.74 -8.23 18.44
N PRO A 135 1.28 -9.45 18.79
CA PRO A 135 2.17 -10.55 19.11
C PRO A 135 2.86 -11.09 17.85
N ILE A 136 4.11 -11.52 18.03
CA ILE A 136 4.91 -12.22 17.03
C ILE A 136 4.27 -13.59 16.76
N GLY A 137 4.14 -13.94 15.49
CA GLY A 137 3.56 -15.22 15.06
C GLY A 137 4.37 -15.89 13.97
N TRP A 138 4.01 -17.15 13.69
CA TRP A 138 4.69 -18.04 12.75
C TRP A 138 4.78 -17.49 11.32
N GLN A 139 3.94 -16.53 10.96
CA GLN A 139 3.96 -15.86 9.64
C GLN A 139 5.09 -14.83 9.49
N HIS A 140 5.75 -14.41 10.58
CA HIS A 140 6.81 -13.41 10.56
C HIS A 140 8.17 -14.07 10.27
N LYS A 141 8.57 -14.10 9.00
CA LYS A 141 9.75 -14.85 8.52
C LYS A 141 11.09 -14.49 9.21
N ALA A 142 11.21 -13.27 9.75
CA ALA A 142 12.39 -12.79 10.47
C ALA A 142 12.47 -13.29 11.93
N PHE A 143 11.43 -13.95 12.46
CA PHE A 143 11.34 -14.36 13.86
C PHE A 143 11.13 -15.87 13.95
N GLY A 144 11.93 -16.52 14.79
CA GLY A 144 11.81 -17.95 15.03
C GLY A 144 10.54 -18.32 15.81
N THR A 145 10.15 -19.61 15.76
CA THR A 145 8.96 -20.10 16.46
C THR A 145 9.08 -20.06 17.98
N ASP A 146 10.30 -19.98 18.49
CA ASP A 146 10.65 -19.76 19.90
C ASP A 146 10.23 -18.38 20.42
N LEU A 147 10.03 -17.41 19.52
CA LEU A 147 9.55 -16.05 19.86
C LEU A 147 8.04 -15.87 19.69
N ASN A 148 7.30 -16.94 19.33
CA ASN A 148 5.86 -16.86 19.12
C ASN A 148 5.11 -16.44 20.40
N GLY A 149 4.20 -15.49 20.25
CA GLY A 149 3.38 -14.95 21.34
C GLY A 149 4.03 -13.80 22.12
N LEU A 150 5.35 -13.60 21.98
CA LEU A 150 6.03 -12.42 22.49
C LEU A 150 5.62 -11.17 21.70
N ARG A 151 5.87 -10.01 22.27
CA ARG A 151 5.54 -8.70 21.69
C ARG A 151 6.79 -7.86 21.47
N SER A 152 6.67 -6.78 20.71
CA SER A 152 7.76 -5.83 20.44
C SER A 152 8.41 -5.34 21.74
N SER A 153 7.58 -5.07 22.76
CA SER A 153 8.00 -4.65 24.10
C SER A 153 8.86 -5.67 24.88
N ASP A 154 8.80 -6.95 24.52
CA ASP A 154 9.53 -8.01 25.24
C ASP A 154 10.96 -8.19 24.69
N LEU A 155 11.21 -7.79 23.44
CA LEU A 155 12.41 -8.15 22.68
C LEU A 155 13.70 -7.60 23.26
N GLU A 156 13.69 -6.35 23.73
CA GLU A 156 14.90 -5.69 24.25
C GLU A 156 15.47 -6.43 25.48
N ALA A 157 14.60 -6.93 26.36
CA ALA A 157 15.00 -7.64 27.56
C ALA A 157 15.60 -9.03 27.29
N LEU A 158 15.30 -9.64 26.14
CA LEU A 158 15.86 -10.94 25.77
C LEU A 158 17.35 -10.85 25.43
N GLY A 159 17.79 -9.68 24.94
CA GLY A 159 19.14 -9.54 24.44
C GLY A 159 19.45 -10.57 23.35
N ILE A 160 18.64 -10.58 22.29
CA ILE A 160 18.91 -11.38 21.10
C ILE A 160 19.59 -10.53 20.01
N SER A 161 20.40 -11.17 19.17
CA SER A 161 21.07 -10.55 18.03
C SER A 161 20.33 -10.86 16.74
N ALA A 162 20.13 -9.83 15.90
CA ALA A 162 19.55 -10.04 14.57
C ALA A 162 20.50 -10.81 13.64
N LEU A 163 21.81 -10.82 13.91
CA LEU A 163 22.82 -11.33 12.98
C LEU A 163 23.68 -12.49 13.53
N ASP A 164 23.52 -12.87 14.80
CA ASP A 164 24.35 -13.91 15.45
C ASP A 164 23.60 -15.23 15.69
N GLY A 165 22.57 -15.49 14.89
CA GLY A 165 21.86 -16.77 14.87
C GLY A 165 20.60 -16.86 15.72
N ASP A 166 20.24 -15.80 16.46
CA ASP A 166 18.98 -15.77 17.22
C ASP A 166 17.75 -15.50 16.34
N LEU A 167 17.94 -14.88 15.16
CA LEU A 167 16.88 -14.68 14.16
C LEU A 167 17.14 -15.47 12.87
N PRO A 168 16.08 -16.01 12.22
CA PRO A 168 16.19 -16.61 10.89
C PRO A 168 16.65 -15.61 9.82
N LEU A 169 17.35 -16.14 8.81
CA LEU A 169 17.75 -15.41 7.61
C LEU A 169 16.89 -15.82 6.39
N PRO A 170 16.66 -14.91 5.43
CA PRO A 170 17.11 -13.52 5.43
C PRO A 170 16.38 -12.68 6.48
N VAL A 171 17.00 -11.57 6.89
CA VAL A 171 16.41 -10.61 7.83
C VAL A 171 16.57 -9.20 7.28
N MET A 172 15.50 -8.41 7.31
CA MET A 172 15.58 -6.96 7.18
C MET A 172 15.69 -6.37 8.58
N THR A 173 16.59 -5.42 8.79
CA THR A 173 16.75 -4.72 10.07
C THR A 173 16.49 -3.24 9.88
N LEU A 174 15.93 -2.61 10.92
CA LEU A 174 15.80 -1.16 11.02
C LEU A 174 16.68 -0.60 12.13
N ASP A 175 17.56 0.32 11.82
CA ASP A 175 18.35 1.04 12.81
C ASP A 175 17.47 2.07 13.53
N ARG A 176 17.26 1.85 14.83
CA ARG A 176 16.41 2.72 15.67
C ARG A 176 16.95 4.14 15.76
N GLU A 177 18.27 4.31 15.91
CA GLU A 177 18.88 5.63 16.06
C GLU A 177 18.80 6.42 14.74
N ALA A 178 19.01 5.74 13.61
CA ALA A 178 18.86 6.36 12.30
C ALA A 178 17.42 6.83 12.04
N ILE A 179 16.41 6.03 12.41
CA ILE A 179 15.00 6.43 12.32
C ILE A 179 14.73 7.64 13.20
N SER A 180 15.13 7.61 14.47
CA SER A 180 14.93 8.75 15.39
C SER A 180 15.60 10.02 14.88
N HIS A 181 16.86 9.93 14.44
CA HIS A 181 17.59 11.05 13.83
C HIS A 181 16.84 11.63 12.63
N ASN A 182 16.32 10.79 11.73
CA ASN A 182 15.60 11.24 10.55
C ASN A 182 14.27 11.93 10.88
N VAL A 183 13.51 11.37 11.84
CA VAL A 183 12.26 11.95 12.35
C VAL A 183 12.51 13.32 12.95
N ASP A 184 13.45 13.42 13.87
CA ASP A 184 13.79 14.67 14.55
C ASP A 184 14.28 15.74 13.58
N LEU A 185 15.11 15.34 12.61
CA LEU A 185 15.65 16.25 11.61
C LEU A 185 14.56 16.83 10.72
N MET A 186 13.64 16.01 10.22
CA MET A 186 12.55 16.48 9.35
C MET A 186 11.54 17.32 10.12
N ALA A 187 11.19 16.91 11.35
CA ALA A 187 10.33 17.69 12.23
C ALA A 187 10.93 19.08 12.51
N LYS A 188 12.23 19.13 12.84
CA LYS A 188 12.95 20.39 13.03
C LYS A 188 12.98 21.23 11.75
N PHE A 189 13.22 20.62 10.59
CA PHE A 189 13.21 21.34 9.32
C PHE A 189 11.85 21.99 9.04
N CYS A 190 10.76 21.26 9.24
CA CYS A 190 9.40 21.79 9.10
C CYS A 190 9.14 22.97 10.07
N ALA A 191 9.49 22.80 11.34
CA ALA A 191 9.32 23.85 12.36
C ALA A 191 10.15 25.11 12.06
N ASP A 192 11.41 24.95 11.64
CA ASP A 192 12.32 26.07 11.29
C ASP A 192 11.80 26.89 10.10
N HIS A 193 10.89 26.33 9.29
CA HIS A 193 10.38 26.94 8.06
C HIS A 193 8.87 27.24 8.09
N ASP A 194 8.20 27.03 9.21
CA ASP A 194 6.75 27.25 9.38
C ASP A 194 5.91 26.51 8.33
N VAL A 195 6.24 25.24 8.10
CA VAL A 195 5.48 24.34 7.22
C VAL A 195 5.08 23.08 7.98
N ASP A 196 3.95 22.50 7.60
CA ASP A 196 3.46 21.25 8.16
C ASP A 196 4.00 20.04 7.39
N LEU A 197 3.96 18.86 8.01
CA LEU A 197 4.34 17.59 7.40
C LEU A 197 3.17 16.60 7.45
N ALA A 198 2.84 16.01 6.31
CA ALA A 198 1.93 14.86 6.19
C ALA A 198 2.63 13.70 5.46
N PRO A 199 3.51 12.93 6.14
CA PRO A 199 4.36 11.93 5.51
C PRO A 199 3.58 10.91 4.70
N HIS A 200 4.17 10.42 3.61
CA HIS A 200 3.54 9.37 2.83
C HIS A 200 3.70 8.01 3.51
N ALA A 201 2.63 7.52 4.15
CA ALA A 201 2.67 6.27 4.90
C ALA A 201 2.80 5.04 4.01
N LYS A 202 2.51 5.15 2.71
CA LYS A 202 2.63 4.05 1.73
C LYS A 202 4.02 3.39 1.71
N THR A 203 5.04 4.12 2.18
CA THR A 203 6.42 3.63 2.24
C THR A 203 6.56 2.50 3.25
N THR A 204 5.89 2.60 4.40
CA THR A 204 6.10 1.67 5.53
C THR A 204 4.83 0.96 5.96
N MET A 205 3.67 1.63 5.88
CA MET A 205 2.38 1.15 6.39
C MET A 205 2.48 0.56 7.81
N SER A 206 3.31 1.19 8.65
CA SER A 206 3.62 0.75 10.02
C SER A 206 2.99 1.70 11.03
N PRO A 207 2.12 1.22 11.94
CA PRO A 207 1.56 2.06 12.99
C PRO A 207 2.65 2.63 13.89
N GLU A 208 3.66 1.84 14.26
CA GLU A 208 4.76 2.28 15.12
C GLU A 208 5.51 3.47 14.51
N LEU A 209 5.80 3.42 13.21
CA LEU A 209 6.49 4.50 12.51
C LEU A 209 5.58 5.71 12.26
N VAL A 210 4.29 5.49 11.97
CA VAL A 210 3.29 6.55 11.84
C VAL A 210 3.18 7.34 13.14
N HIS A 211 3.07 6.66 14.29
CA HIS A 211 2.96 7.32 15.59
C HIS A 211 4.23 8.11 15.93
N ARG A 212 5.44 7.60 15.66
CA ARG A 212 6.68 8.38 15.84
C ARG A 212 6.68 9.69 15.06
N GLN A 213 6.12 9.69 13.85
CA GLN A 213 6.04 10.90 13.03
C GLN A 213 4.99 11.89 13.57
N LEU A 214 3.83 11.39 14.00
CA LEU A 214 2.77 12.21 14.61
C LEU A 214 3.24 12.82 15.94
N ASP A 215 3.88 12.02 16.80
CA ASP A 215 4.43 12.45 18.10
C ASP A 215 5.52 13.51 17.93
N ALA A 216 6.28 13.45 16.82
CA ALA A 216 7.27 14.46 16.45
C ALA A 216 6.66 15.73 15.81
N GLY A 217 5.33 15.78 15.64
CA GLY A 217 4.61 16.97 15.16
C GLY A 217 4.14 16.92 13.71
N ALA A 218 4.09 15.75 13.07
CA ALA A 218 3.41 15.65 11.77
C ALA A 218 1.93 16.02 11.90
N TRP A 219 1.44 16.88 11.01
CA TRP A 219 0.06 17.38 10.98
C TRP A 219 -0.96 16.30 10.57
N GLY A 220 -0.54 15.32 9.78
CA GLY A 220 -1.37 14.23 9.30
C GLY A 220 -0.56 13.19 8.56
N MET A 221 -1.22 12.33 7.79
CA MET A 221 -0.56 11.31 6.97
C MET A 221 -1.09 11.32 5.54
N THR A 222 -0.25 10.93 4.59
CA THR A 222 -0.62 10.79 3.19
C THR A 222 -0.76 9.32 2.79
N ALA A 223 -1.93 8.93 2.29
CA ALA A 223 -2.22 7.63 1.69
C ALA A 223 -2.25 7.73 0.16
N ALA A 224 -1.98 6.64 -0.56
CA ALA A 224 -2.14 6.58 -2.01
C ALA A 224 -3.50 5.98 -2.43
N THR A 225 -4.15 5.23 -1.55
CA THR A 225 -5.43 4.56 -1.83
C THR A 225 -6.39 4.68 -0.65
N VAL A 226 -7.68 4.48 -0.90
CA VAL A 226 -8.68 4.41 0.17
C VAL A 226 -8.42 3.25 1.12
N ALA A 227 -7.88 2.13 0.63
CA ALA A 227 -7.52 0.99 1.49
C ALA A 227 -6.44 1.38 2.51
N GLN A 228 -5.41 2.12 2.07
CA GLN A 228 -4.38 2.64 2.97
C GLN A 228 -4.95 3.69 3.93
N ALA A 229 -5.83 4.58 3.45
CA ALA A 229 -6.48 5.58 4.30
C ALA A 229 -7.31 4.92 5.43
N ARG A 230 -8.00 3.81 5.12
CA ARG A 230 -8.71 3.00 6.13
C ARG A 230 -7.77 2.44 7.19
N ILE A 231 -6.63 1.87 6.77
CA ILE A 231 -5.62 1.34 7.69
C ILE A 231 -5.08 2.46 8.58
N LEU A 232 -4.73 3.61 8.00
CA LEU A 232 -4.27 4.78 8.77
C LEU A 232 -5.33 5.29 9.76
N ARG A 233 -6.61 5.19 9.40
CA ARG A 233 -7.68 5.53 10.34
C ARG A 233 -7.72 4.59 11.54
N GLU A 234 -7.53 3.28 11.33
CA GLU A 234 -7.40 2.30 12.43
C GLU A 234 -6.14 2.53 13.27
N PHE A 235 -5.09 3.13 12.70
CA PHE A 235 -3.93 3.60 13.47
C PHE A 235 -4.20 4.90 14.24
N GLY A 236 -5.43 5.42 14.24
CA GLY A 236 -5.78 6.65 14.94
C GLY A 236 -5.29 7.93 14.29
N VAL A 237 -4.99 7.91 12.99
CA VAL A 237 -4.72 9.14 12.25
C VAL A 237 -6.02 9.92 12.05
N ASP A 238 -6.04 11.17 12.47
CA ASP A 238 -7.21 12.06 12.36
C ASP A 238 -7.22 12.94 11.10
N THR A 239 -6.07 13.06 10.43
CA THR A 239 -5.89 13.89 9.24
C THR A 239 -5.21 13.09 8.14
N ILE A 240 -5.93 12.83 7.05
CA ILE A 240 -5.45 12.03 5.92
C ILE A 240 -5.60 12.77 4.59
N ILE A 241 -4.51 12.84 3.82
CA ILE A 241 -4.56 13.20 2.41
C ILE A 241 -4.49 11.91 1.58
N ILE A 242 -5.52 11.62 0.79
CA ILE A 242 -5.47 10.58 -0.23
C ILE A 242 -4.89 11.22 -1.49
N ALA A 243 -3.57 11.08 -1.70
CA ALA A 243 -2.85 11.65 -2.83
C ALA A 243 -3.06 10.87 -4.15
N SER A 244 -4.34 10.64 -4.49
CA SER A 244 -4.83 10.06 -5.73
C SER A 244 -6.31 10.39 -5.92
N GLN A 245 -6.81 10.34 -7.16
CA GLN A 245 -8.24 10.44 -7.47
C GLN A 245 -9.01 9.23 -6.94
N VAL A 246 -10.13 9.46 -6.25
CA VAL A 246 -11.05 8.41 -5.81
C VAL A 246 -12.29 8.44 -6.70
N LEU A 247 -12.32 7.55 -7.70
CA LEU A 247 -13.37 7.51 -8.73
C LEU A 247 -14.18 6.20 -8.72
N ASP A 248 -14.09 5.44 -7.63
CA ASP A 248 -14.87 4.22 -7.45
C ASP A 248 -15.99 4.39 -6.39
N PRO A 249 -17.16 3.74 -6.54
CA PRO A 249 -18.28 3.93 -5.63
C PRO A 249 -18.01 3.49 -4.18
N ALA A 250 -17.13 2.51 -3.95
CA ALA A 250 -16.85 2.01 -2.61
C ALA A 250 -15.94 2.97 -1.84
N GLY A 251 -14.95 3.54 -2.52
CA GLY A 251 -14.08 4.59 -2.00
C GLY A 251 -14.85 5.85 -1.64
N ILE A 252 -15.69 6.35 -2.56
CA ILE A 252 -16.56 7.51 -2.30
C ILE A 252 -17.49 7.25 -1.12
N ARG A 253 -18.13 6.08 -1.04
CA ARG A 253 -18.99 5.72 0.09
C ARG A 253 -18.22 5.75 1.42
N TRP A 254 -17.02 5.17 1.46
CA TRP A 254 -16.23 5.17 2.70
C TRP A 254 -15.89 6.59 3.17
N ILE A 255 -15.46 7.48 2.25
CA ILE A 255 -15.19 8.89 2.58
C ILE A 255 -16.45 9.57 3.14
N CYS A 256 -17.59 9.38 2.50
CA CYS A 256 -18.87 9.92 2.97
C CYS A 256 -19.23 9.41 4.37
N ASP A 257 -19.14 8.10 4.60
CA ASP A 257 -19.53 7.46 5.86
C ASP A 257 -18.62 7.92 7.02
N VAL A 258 -17.30 8.00 6.80
CA VAL A 258 -16.36 8.40 7.85
C VAL A 258 -16.52 9.88 8.22
N GLN A 259 -16.76 10.77 7.24
CA GLN A 259 -17.01 12.19 7.52
C GLN A 259 -18.34 12.42 8.25
N GLN A 260 -19.35 11.59 8.01
CA GLN A 260 -20.64 11.67 8.71
C GLN A 260 -20.55 11.15 10.15
N THR A 261 -19.81 10.06 10.35
CA THR A 261 -19.66 9.42 11.67
C THR A 261 -18.68 10.16 12.57
N ASP A 262 -17.64 10.76 12.00
CA ASP A 262 -16.69 11.63 12.70
C ASP A 262 -16.49 12.96 11.92
N PRO A 263 -17.29 13.99 12.22
CA PRO A 263 -17.14 15.32 11.60
C PRO A 263 -15.79 16.00 11.87
N GLY A 264 -15.06 15.57 12.92
CA GLY A 264 -13.74 16.07 13.26
C GLY A 264 -12.62 15.47 12.40
N PHE A 265 -12.86 14.32 11.78
CA PHE A 265 -11.92 13.65 10.89
C PHE A 265 -11.73 14.44 9.59
N PHE A 266 -10.46 14.69 9.25
CA PHE A 266 -10.09 15.33 8.01
C PHE A 266 -9.63 14.29 6.99
N VAL A 267 -10.36 14.18 5.88
CA VAL A 267 -9.93 13.45 4.69
C VAL A 267 -10.16 14.28 3.45
N ALA A 268 -9.15 14.33 2.58
CA ALA A 268 -9.24 14.97 1.25
C ALA A 268 -8.68 14.04 0.17
N THR A 269 -9.23 14.12 -1.04
CA THR A 269 -8.77 13.40 -2.24
C THR A 269 -8.46 14.38 -3.38
N LEU A 270 -8.04 13.88 -4.56
CA LEU A 270 -7.61 14.73 -5.67
C LEU A 270 -8.63 14.77 -6.81
N VAL A 271 -8.68 15.89 -7.51
CA VAL A 271 -9.33 16.07 -8.82
C VAL A 271 -8.35 16.76 -9.77
N ASP A 272 -8.38 16.40 -11.05
CA ASP A 272 -7.43 16.94 -12.04
C ASP A 272 -8.05 17.27 -13.40
N SER A 273 -9.35 17.03 -13.54
CA SER A 273 -10.11 17.17 -14.80
C SER A 273 -11.58 17.45 -14.53
N ILE A 274 -12.25 18.11 -15.48
CA ILE A 274 -13.70 18.38 -15.39
C ILE A 274 -14.47 17.05 -15.33
N GLU A 275 -14.00 16.05 -16.06
CA GLU A 275 -14.55 14.70 -16.07
C GLU A 275 -14.45 14.04 -14.70
N SER A 276 -13.34 14.21 -13.97
CA SER A 276 -13.20 13.68 -12.61
C SER A 276 -14.19 14.33 -11.65
N VAL A 277 -14.37 15.66 -11.74
CA VAL A 277 -15.35 16.42 -10.94
C VAL A 277 -16.76 15.89 -11.19
N GLN A 278 -17.20 15.86 -12.46
CA GLN A 278 -18.54 15.41 -12.86
C GLN A 278 -18.80 13.95 -12.46
N LEU A 279 -17.81 13.08 -12.61
CA LEU A 279 -17.93 11.68 -12.20
C LEU A 279 -18.10 11.57 -10.69
N MET A 280 -17.28 12.27 -9.90
CA MET A 280 -17.41 12.28 -8.43
C MET A 280 -18.79 12.77 -8.00
N GLU A 281 -19.30 13.88 -8.56
CA GLU A 281 -20.65 14.37 -8.26
C GLU A 281 -21.71 13.28 -8.52
N SER A 282 -21.63 12.63 -9.68
CA SER A 282 -22.58 11.57 -10.06
C SER A 282 -22.52 10.36 -9.14
N LEU A 283 -21.35 10.06 -8.57
CA LEU A 283 -21.14 8.95 -7.63
C LEU A 283 -21.65 9.32 -6.24
N ILE A 284 -21.32 10.52 -5.74
CA ILE A 284 -21.79 11.03 -4.46
C ILE A 284 -23.31 11.08 -4.45
N ALA A 285 -23.93 11.62 -5.50
CA ALA A 285 -25.39 11.66 -5.65
C ALA A 285 -26.06 10.27 -5.61
N LYS A 286 -25.33 9.20 -5.96
CA LYS A 286 -25.84 7.82 -5.88
C LYS A 286 -25.62 7.16 -4.53
N VAL A 287 -24.51 7.45 -3.85
CA VAL A 287 -24.12 6.72 -2.63
C VAL A 287 -24.46 7.48 -1.35
N SER A 288 -24.40 8.82 -1.37
CA SER A 288 -24.72 9.69 -0.24
C SER A 288 -25.05 11.11 -0.73
N PRO A 289 -26.30 11.38 -1.15
CA PRO A 289 -26.68 12.62 -1.85
C PRO A 289 -26.43 13.92 -1.08
N SER A 290 -26.35 13.86 0.25
CA SER A 290 -26.11 15.01 1.13
C SER A 290 -24.66 15.19 1.56
N SER A 291 -23.77 14.26 1.18
CA SER A 291 -22.36 14.35 1.55
C SER A 291 -21.60 15.36 0.69
N ARG A 292 -20.60 15.99 1.31
CA ARG A 292 -19.66 16.87 0.64
C ARG A 292 -18.23 16.37 0.86
N ILE A 293 -17.53 16.03 -0.22
CA ILE A 293 -16.17 15.49 -0.16
C ILE A 293 -15.14 16.60 -0.37
N ARG A 294 -14.13 16.65 0.49
CA ARG A 294 -13.03 17.60 0.34
C ARG A 294 -12.09 17.14 -0.77
N VAL A 295 -11.75 18.07 -1.67
CA VAL A 295 -10.88 17.81 -2.81
C VAL A 295 -9.77 18.84 -2.94
N LEU A 296 -8.65 18.41 -3.49
CA LEU A 296 -7.52 19.25 -3.90
C LEU A 296 -7.38 19.16 -5.42
N VAL A 297 -7.05 20.28 -6.07
CA VAL A 297 -6.71 20.25 -7.50
C VAL A 297 -5.26 19.74 -7.63
N GLU A 298 -5.06 18.62 -8.32
CA GLU A 298 -3.71 18.10 -8.66
C GLU A 298 -3.16 18.86 -9.87
N LEU A 299 -2.02 19.51 -9.68
CA LEU A 299 -1.24 20.13 -10.75
C LEU A 299 -0.30 19.10 -11.36
N GLY A 300 -0.33 18.98 -12.67
CA GLY A 300 0.51 18.07 -13.44
C GLY A 300 1.48 18.83 -14.34
N TYR A 301 2.13 18.06 -15.21
CA TYR A 301 3.08 18.55 -16.19
C TYR A 301 3.19 17.55 -17.34
N ASP A 302 3.67 18.00 -18.49
CA ASP A 302 3.80 17.16 -19.67
C ASP A 302 4.76 15.99 -19.43
N ASN A 303 4.35 14.81 -19.91
CA ASN A 303 5.05 13.54 -19.69
C ASN A 303 5.18 13.15 -18.20
N GLY A 304 4.46 13.83 -17.31
CA GLY A 304 4.27 13.43 -15.92
C GLY A 304 3.19 12.36 -15.75
N ARG A 305 2.70 12.23 -14.51
CA ARG A 305 1.64 11.27 -14.13
C ARG A 305 0.25 11.87 -14.34
N ALA A 306 -0.54 12.07 -13.29
CA ALA A 306 -1.86 12.70 -13.31
C ALA A 306 -1.72 14.23 -13.20
N GLY A 307 -2.82 14.97 -13.05
CA GLY A 307 -2.80 16.42 -12.83
C GLY A 307 -3.05 17.27 -14.07
N ALA A 308 -3.63 18.46 -13.90
CA ALA A 308 -3.86 19.40 -15.00
C ALA A 308 -2.53 19.86 -15.63
N ARG A 309 -2.45 19.94 -16.96
CA ARG A 309 -1.18 20.20 -17.68
C ARG A 309 -0.83 21.67 -17.80
N THR A 310 -1.84 22.53 -17.78
CA THR A 310 -1.66 23.98 -17.88
C THR A 310 -2.36 24.68 -16.73
N LEU A 311 -1.94 25.91 -16.47
CA LEU A 311 -2.58 26.78 -15.48
C LEU A 311 -4.07 26.98 -15.79
N ASP A 312 -4.41 27.23 -17.05
CA ASP A 312 -5.80 27.43 -17.48
C ASP A 312 -6.65 26.17 -17.24
N GLN A 313 -6.12 24.98 -17.58
CA GLN A 313 -6.81 23.72 -17.30
C GLN A 313 -7.03 23.53 -15.80
N ALA A 314 -6.03 23.82 -14.97
CA ALA A 314 -6.15 23.72 -13.52
C ALA A 314 -7.22 24.69 -12.97
N LEU A 315 -7.28 25.91 -13.50
CA LEU A 315 -8.29 26.91 -13.12
C LEU A 315 -9.69 26.49 -13.54
N ASP A 316 -9.86 25.90 -14.72
CA ASP A 316 -11.14 25.36 -15.16
C ASP A 316 -11.62 24.24 -14.23
N VAL A 317 -10.72 23.34 -13.80
CA VAL A 317 -11.03 22.29 -12.82
C VAL A 317 -11.38 22.87 -11.45
N ALA A 318 -10.61 23.85 -10.97
CA ALA A 318 -10.85 24.50 -9.68
C ALA A 318 -12.22 25.19 -9.65
N ARG A 319 -12.54 25.97 -10.69
CA ARG A 319 -13.84 26.64 -10.84
C ARG A 319 -14.97 25.62 -10.92
N ALA A 320 -14.81 24.56 -11.71
CA ALA A 320 -15.80 23.48 -11.77
C ALA A 320 -16.04 22.84 -10.40
N ALA A 321 -14.98 22.47 -9.68
CA ALA A 321 -15.08 21.86 -8.34
C ALA A 321 -15.76 22.81 -7.32
N SER A 322 -15.41 24.10 -7.35
CA SER A 322 -15.97 25.11 -6.43
C SER A 322 -17.47 25.38 -6.63
N GLN A 323 -18.00 25.12 -7.83
CA GLN A 323 -19.42 25.34 -8.15
C GLN A 323 -20.32 24.16 -7.76
N THR A 324 -19.72 23.00 -7.46
CA THR A 324 -20.48 21.81 -7.07
C THR A 324 -21.05 21.94 -5.65
N GLN A 325 -22.19 21.29 -5.41
CA GLN A 325 -22.74 21.18 -4.05
C GLN A 325 -22.16 20.00 -3.27
N SER A 326 -21.55 19.03 -3.97
CA SER A 326 -21.07 17.77 -3.40
C SER A 326 -19.56 17.70 -3.20
N LEU A 327 -18.79 18.68 -3.69
CA LEU A 327 -17.36 18.80 -3.40
C LEU A 327 -17.08 20.08 -2.59
N VAL A 328 -15.93 20.05 -1.90
CA VAL A 328 -15.38 21.18 -1.15
C VAL A 328 -13.94 21.35 -1.62
N LEU A 329 -13.69 22.34 -2.48
CA LEU A 329 -12.33 22.61 -2.92
C LEU A 329 -11.54 23.20 -1.75
N THR A 330 -10.59 22.45 -1.21
CA THR A 330 -9.91 22.79 0.06
C THR A 330 -8.44 23.17 -0.12
N GLY A 331 -7.94 23.11 -1.37
CA GLY A 331 -6.55 23.43 -1.67
C GLY A 331 -6.04 22.88 -2.99
N VAL A 332 -4.71 22.80 -3.07
CA VAL A 332 -3.92 22.46 -4.24
C VAL A 332 -2.93 21.37 -3.86
N GLU A 333 -2.74 20.41 -4.76
CA GLU A 333 -1.74 19.37 -4.62
C GLU A 333 -0.87 19.31 -5.89
N GLY A 334 0.35 18.80 -5.72
CA GLY A 334 1.14 18.33 -6.85
C GLY A 334 2.31 17.47 -6.40
N PHE A 335 2.95 16.82 -7.36
CA PHE A 335 4.07 15.91 -7.12
C PHE A 335 5.24 16.19 -8.06
N GLU A 336 6.29 16.80 -7.52
CA GLU A 336 7.47 17.25 -8.25
C GLU A 336 8.56 16.17 -8.41
N GLY A 337 8.46 15.06 -7.68
CA GLY A 337 9.52 14.05 -7.55
C GLY A 337 9.92 13.32 -8.84
N MET A 338 9.07 13.35 -9.88
CA MET A 338 9.35 12.75 -11.19
C MET A 338 9.58 13.80 -12.30
N MET A 339 9.95 15.02 -11.93
CA MET A 339 10.27 16.08 -12.88
C MET A 339 11.38 15.64 -13.84
N PRO A 340 11.21 15.86 -15.16
CA PRO A 340 12.24 15.50 -16.13
C PRO A 340 13.44 16.46 -16.06
N GLY A 341 14.61 15.94 -16.42
CA GLY A 341 15.82 16.73 -16.60
C GLY A 341 17.05 15.84 -16.84
N ALA A 342 17.92 16.27 -17.75
CA ALA A 342 19.12 15.52 -18.15
C ALA A 342 20.19 15.40 -17.04
N SER A 343 20.06 16.19 -15.97
CA SER A 343 20.93 16.19 -14.80
C SER A 343 20.13 16.55 -13.54
N VAL A 344 20.71 16.37 -12.35
CA VAL A 344 20.11 16.83 -11.08
C VAL A 344 19.84 18.34 -11.13
N ALA A 345 20.80 19.13 -11.62
CA ALA A 345 20.65 20.58 -11.73
C ALA A 345 19.50 20.97 -12.68
N ALA A 346 19.39 20.31 -13.84
CA ALA A 346 18.30 20.57 -14.78
C ALA A 346 16.94 20.21 -14.17
N ARG A 347 16.84 19.08 -13.46
CA ARG A 347 15.61 18.67 -12.74
C ARG A 347 15.19 19.73 -11.71
N ARG A 348 16.13 20.26 -10.93
CA ARG A 348 15.85 21.30 -9.92
C ARG A 348 15.31 22.59 -10.54
N ILE A 349 15.76 22.98 -11.75
CA ILE A 349 15.19 24.13 -12.49
C ILE A 349 13.75 23.84 -12.92
N SER A 350 13.47 22.64 -13.44
CA SER A 350 12.10 22.23 -13.80
C SER A 350 11.16 22.26 -12.59
N VAL A 351 11.61 21.71 -11.46
CA VAL A 351 10.86 21.72 -10.18
C VAL A 351 10.58 23.16 -9.73
N ASP A 352 11.57 24.06 -9.78
CA ASP A 352 11.41 25.46 -9.42
C ASP A 352 10.32 26.17 -10.25
N SER A 353 10.35 26.01 -11.58
CA SER A 353 9.33 26.57 -12.47
C SER A 353 7.92 26.03 -12.19
N TYR A 354 7.83 24.71 -11.93
CA TYR A 354 6.58 24.05 -11.58
C TYR A 354 6.00 24.57 -10.25
N LEU A 355 6.83 24.72 -9.21
CA LEU A 355 6.40 25.23 -7.91
C LEU A 355 5.98 26.71 -7.98
N ARG A 356 6.67 27.54 -8.78
CA ARG A 356 6.22 28.91 -9.04
C ARG A 356 4.86 28.95 -9.73
N SER A 357 4.64 28.07 -10.69
CA SER A 357 3.33 27.94 -11.35
C SER A 357 2.25 27.53 -10.35
N ALA A 358 2.56 26.64 -9.41
CA ALA A 358 1.65 26.25 -8.33
C ALA A 358 1.32 27.40 -7.37
N ARG A 359 2.30 28.25 -7.04
CA ARG A 359 2.09 29.48 -6.27
C ARG A 359 1.12 30.42 -7.01
N VAL A 360 1.40 30.72 -8.28
CA VAL A 360 0.54 31.60 -9.10
C VAL A 360 -0.89 31.06 -9.18
N PHE A 361 -1.04 29.76 -9.45
CA PHE A 361 -2.34 29.09 -9.46
C PHE A 361 -3.11 29.27 -8.14
N THR A 362 -2.43 29.04 -7.02
CA THR A 362 -3.03 29.15 -5.69
C THR A 362 -3.45 30.59 -5.40
N GLU A 363 -2.61 31.57 -5.73
CA GLU A 363 -2.91 33.00 -5.55
C GLU A 363 -4.14 33.44 -6.35
N ILE A 364 -4.29 32.95 -7.59
CA ILE A 364 -5.50 33.18 -8.40
C ILE A 364 -6.73 32.54 -7.73
N CYS A 365 -6.64 31.29 -7.28
CA CYS A 365 -7.76 30.60 -6.62
C CYS A 365 -8.19 31.30 -5.32
N VAL A 366 -7.24 31.84 -4.55
CA VAL A 366 -7.55 32.65 -3.35
C VAL A 366 -8.22 33.96 -3.75
N ALA A 367 -7.69 34.66 -4.76
CA ALA A 367 -8.27 35.93 -5.24
C ALA A 367 -9.70 35.76 -5.79
N GLU A 368 -9.99 34.62 -6.42
CA GLU A 368 -11.32 34.24 -6.90
C GLU A 368 -12.23 33.63 -5.81
N ASN A 369 -11.74 33.49 -4.57
CA ASN A 369 -12.45 32.91 -3.44
C ASN A 369 -13.01 31.49 -3.75
N LEU A 370 -12.20 30.66 -4.40
CA LEU A 370 -12.61 29.31 -4.82
C LEU A 370 -12.51 28.26 -3.70
N PHE A 371 -11.76 28.55 -2.64
CA PHE A 371 -11.52 27.60 -1.56
C PHE A 371 -12.57 27.69 -0.44
N GLU A 372 -12.96 26.53 0.08
CA GLU A 372 -13.77 26.41 1.30
C GLU A 372 -13.00 25.60 2.35
N ASN A 373 -12.67 26.24 3.47
CA ASN A 373 -11.85 25.68 4.55
C ASN A 373 -12.56 25.85 5.91
N ASN A 374 -13.63 25.08 6.12
CA ASN A 374 -14.45 25.09 7.33
C ASN A 374 -14.05 24.02 8.38
N SER A 375 -12.94 23.31 8.15
CA SER A 375 -12.44 22.29 9.08
C SER A 375 -11.54 22.92 10.13
N THR A 376 -11.71 22.52 11.39
CA THR A 376 -10.77 22.88 12.47
C THR A 376 -9.37 22.32 12.22
N GLN A 377 -9.26 21.17 11.55
CA GLN A 377 -7.98 20.56 11.20
C GLN A 377 -7.27 21.28 10.07
N ALA A 378 -8.00 21.93 9.14
CA ALA A 378 -7.47 22.65 7.99
C ALA A 378 -8.26 23.96 7.73
N PRO A 379 -8.05 25.01 8.56
CA PRO A 379 -8.80 26.27 8.44
C PRO A 379 -8.27 27.17 7.31
N LEU A 380 -7.14 26.84 6.72
CA LEU A 380 -6.52 27.55 5.60
C LEU A 380 -6.48 26.64 4.36
N PRO A 381 -6.51 27.22 3.14
CA PRO A 381 -6.29 26.46 1.91
C PRO A 381 -5.00 25.64 2.00
N LEU A 382 -5.08 24.36 1.66
CA LEU A 382 -3.92 23.48 1.66
C LEU A 382 -3.10 23.71 0.38
N VAL A 383 -1.79 23.80 0.52
CA VAL A 383 -0.84 23.77 -0.59
C VAL A 383 0.15 22.66 -0.30
N THR A 384 -0.06 21.49 -0.90
CA THR A 384 0.68 20.30 -0.53
C THR A 384 1.56 19.77 -1.66
N PHE A 385 2.87 19.64 -1.37
CA PHE A 385 3.94 19.20 -2.28
C PHE A 385 5.03 18.43 -1.50
N GLY A 386 6.16 18.08 -2.11
CA GLY A 386 7.36 17.67 -1.35
C GLY A 386 7.45 16.16 -1.13
N GLY A 387 7.62 15.42 -2.23
CA GLY A 387 7.69 13.96 -2.30
C GLY A 387 9.04 13.34 -1.92
N SER A 388 9.73 13.90 -0.91
CA SER A 388 11.04 13.52 -0.37
C SER A 388 12.27 14.06 -1.13
N ALA A 389 12.31 14.07 -2.46
CA ALA A 389 13.52 14.43 -3.21
C ALA A 389 13.81 15.94 -3.31
N PHE A 390 12.78 16.80 -3.24
CA PHE A 390 12.92 18.24 -3.47
C PHE A 390 12.17 19.09 -2.42
N HIS A 391 12.05 18.56 -1.19
CA HIS A 391 11.35 19.25 -0.10
C HIS A 391 11.97 20.61 0.24
N ASP A 392 13.28 20.78 0.02
CA ASP A 392 13.99 22.05 0.16
C ASP A 392 13.50 23.12 -0.82
N LEU A 393 13.25 22.74 -2.08
CA LEU A 393 12.73 23.62 -3.12
C LEU A 393 11.26 23.98 -2.84
N VAL A 394 10.48 23.01 -2.36
CA VAL A 394 9.09 23.24 -1.97
C VAL A 394 8.99 24.28 -0.87
N VAL A 395 9.80 24.14 0.19
CA VAL A 395 9.87 25.15 1.26
C VAL A 395 10.31 26.49 0.70
N ARG A 396 11.35 26.54 -0.12
CA ARG A 396 11.85 27.80 -0.68
C ARG A 396 10.78 28.56 -1.47
N GLU A 397 10.04 27.88 -2.35
CA GLU A 397 9.09 28.54 -3.24
C GLU A 397 7.71 28.73 -2.61
N LEU A 398 7.26 27.84 -1.72
CA LEU A 398 5.89 27.84 -1.19
C LEU A 398 5.75 28.31 0.26
N ALA A 399 6.81 28.22 1.08
CA ALA A 399 6.75 28.76 2.44
C ALA A 399 6.77 30.30 2.45
N GLY A 400 6.48 30.88 3.63
CA GLY A 400 6.53 32.33 3.84
C GLY A 400 5.28 33.07 3.34
N ARG A 401 5.46 34.34 2.93
CA ARG A 401 4.35 35.25 2.64
C ARG A 401 3.71 34.98 1.28
N TRP A 402 2.39 35.17 1.23
CA TRP A 402 1.56 35.04 0.03
C TRP A 402 0.94 36.38 -0.36
N ALA A 403 0.77 36.63 -1.66
CA ALA A 403 0.37 37.93 -2.18
C ALA A 403 -1.02 38.39 -1.70
N THR A 404 -1.93 37.46 -1.44
CA THR A 404 -3.35 37.71 -1.16
C THR A 404 -3.69 37.81 0.34
N GLY A 405 -2.70 37.84 1.24
CA GLY A 405 -2.95 37.80 2.68
C GLY A 405 -3.36 36.40 3.14
N ASN A 406 -4.28 36.32 4.12
CA ASN A 406 -4.97 35.16 4.77
C ASN A 406 -4.26 33.81 4.94
N GLY A 407 -2.98 33.67 4.60
CA GLY A 407 -2.21 32.43 4.72
C GLY A 407 -2.72 31.30 3.84
N VAL A 408 -1.82 30.40 3.50
CA VAL A 408 -2.15 29.03 3.12
C VAL A 408 -1.43 28.13 4.10
N ARG A 409 -1.90 26.90 4.26
CA ARG A 409 -1.14 25.88 4.98
C ARG A 409 -0.30 25.10 3.98
N VAL A 410 1.01 25.26 4.05
CA VAL A 410 1.94 24.48 3.24
C VAL A 410 2.22 23.15 3.92
N VAL A 411 1.98 22.05 3.23
CA VAL A 411 2.15 20.69 3.78
C VAL A 411 3.11 19.87 2.93
N LEU A 412 4.26 19.51 3.48
CA LEU A 412 5.20 18.57 2.86
C LEU A 412 4.66 17.13 2.95
N ARG A 413 4.89 16.30 1.93
CA ARG A 413 4.46 14.88 1.92
C ARG A 413 5.62 13.87 1.88
N SER A 414 6.77 14.25 2.44
CA SER A 414 7.96 13.42 2.39
C SER A 414 7.74 12.15 3.20
N GLY A 415 7.85 10.97 2.57
CA GLY A 415 7.64 9.67 3.22
C GLY A 415 8.95 8.94 3.46
N CYS A 416 9.73 8.76 2.39
CA CYS A 416 10.97 7.97 2.40
C CYS A 416 12.08 8.55 3.28
N TYR A 417 11.94 9.78 3.78
CA TYR A 417 12.94 10.37 4.68
C TYR A 417 13.15 9.56 5.95
N ILE A 418 12.11 8.85 6.45
CA ILE A 418 12.17 8.15 7.73
C ILE A 418 13.22 7.03 7.72
N THR A 419 13.36 6.31 6.60
CA THR A 419 14.37 5.27 6.45
C THR A 419 15.54 5.69 5.57
N HIS A 420 15.33 6.69 4.70
CA HIS A 420 16.21 7.00 3.57
C HIS A 420 16.54 5.73 2.77
N ASP A 421 17.56 5.77 1.90
CA ASP A 421 18.08 4.61 1.20
C ASP A 421 19.58 4.74 0.88
N HIS A 422 20.12 3.74 0.20
CA HIS A 422 21.48 3.71 -0.32
C HIS A 422 21.51 3.83 -1.87
N GLY A 423 20.46 4.40 -2.45
CA GLY A 423 20.26 4.48 -3.90
C GLY A 423 19.56 5.76 -4.30
N LEU A 424 18.27 5.66 -4.65
CA LEU A 424 17.54 6.75 -5.29
C LEU A 424 17.55 8.05 -4.47
N TYR A 425 17.29 7.98 -3.17
CA TYR A 425 17.25 9.16 -2.31
C TYR A 425 18.63 9.61 -1.87
N ALA A 426 19.59 8.70 -1.70
CA ALA A 426 21.00 9.10 -1.53
C ALA A 426 21.49 9.99 -2.67
N ASP A 427 21.11 9.68 -3.92
CA ASP A 427 21.53 10.43 -5.11
C ASP A 427 20.74 11.72 -5.36
N THR A 428 19.55 11.85 -4.78
CA THR A 428 18.61 12.95 -5.11
C THR A 428 18.29 13.87 -3.94
N SER A 429 18.56 13.45 -2.69
CA SER A 429 18.28 14.22 -1.49
C SER A 429 19.04 15.55 -1.52
N PRO A 430 18.39 16.67 -1.14
CA PRO A 430 19.03 17.98 -1.12
C PRO A 430 20.05 18.12 0.02
N TRP A 431 20.12 17.14 0.92
CA TRP A 431 20.98 17.17 2.11
C TRP A 431 22.12 16.15 2.06
N ALA A 432 22.59 15.79 0.87
CA ALA A 432 23.80 14.98 0.73
C ALA A 432 25.01 15.68 1.41
N ASP A 433 25.79 14.90 2.15
CA ASP A 433 27.12 15.27 2.70
C ASP A 433 27.18 16.52 3.61
N GLY A 434 26.20 16.69 4.50
CA GLY A 434 26.12 17.84 5.41
C GLY A 434 25.50 17.54 6.79
N PRO A 435 25.34 18.56 7.66
CA PRO A 435 24.79 18.38 9.01
C PRO A 435 23.32 17.96 9.02
N ARG A 436 22.63 18.07 7.87
CA ARG A 436 21.24 17.65 7.65
C ARG A 436 21.14 16.34 6.86
N THR A 437 22.20 15.54 6.78
CA THR A 437 22.13 14.28 6.06
C THR A 437 21.20 13.29 6.77
N LEU A 438 20.22 12.80 6.01
CA LEU A 438 19.36 11.69 6.41
C LEU A 438 20.18 10.40 6.40
N ARG A 439 19.94 9.54 7.38
CA ARG A 439 20.66 8.27 7.54
C ARG A 439 19.84 7.14 6.93
N ALA A 440 20.48 6.31 6.12
CA ALA A 440 19.87 5.07 5.67
C ALA A 440 19.70 4.12 6.86
N ALA A 441 18.47 3.78 7.19
CA ALA A 441 18.11 3.03 8.39
C ALA A 441 17.77 1.57 8.11
N ALA A 442 17.66 1.16 6.84
CA ALA A 442 17.21 -0.17 6.46
C ALA A 442 18.29 -0.97 5.72
N GLU A 443 18.55 -2.17 6.23
CA GLU A 443 19.47 -3.15 5.65
C GLU A 443 18.76 -4.50 5.50
N VAL A 444 19.09 -5.24 4.44
CA VAL A 444 18.67 -6.64 4.25
C VAL A 444 19.90 -7.53 4.29
N TRP A 445 19.87 -8.54 5.16
CA TRP A 445 20.95 -9.46 5.41
C TRP A 445 20.60 -10.84 4.88
N GLY A 446 21.54 -11.43 4.13
CA GLY A 446 21.43 -12.79 3.62
C GLY A 446 22.71 -13.58 3.89
N VAL A 447 22.58 -14.90 3.92
CA VAL A 447 23.72 -15.82 4.01
C VAL A 447 24.25 -16.13 2.61
N VAL A 448 25.57 -16.16 2.44
CA VAL A 448 26.22 -16.67 1.23
C VAL A 448 25.98 -18.18 1.18
N LEU A 449 25.11 -18.60 0.26
CA LEU A 449 24.69 -19.99 0.08
C LEU A 449 25.69 -20.79 -0.75
N SER A 450 26.31 -20.16 -1.75
CA SER A 450 27.16 -20.85 -2.72
C SER A 450 28.19 -19.93 -3.35
N LEU A 451 29.36 -20.51 -3.66
CA LEU A 451 30.44 -19.93 -4.47
C LEU A 451 30.68 -20.87 -5.66
N PRO A 452 29.75 -20.90 -6.64
CA PRO A 452 29.73 -21.95 -7.65
C PRO A 452 30.88 -21.83 -8.67
N GLU A 453 31.39 -20.62 -8.87
CA GLU A 453 32.48 -20.33 -9.81
C GLU A 453 33.28 -19.10 -9.33
N PRO A 454 34.54 -18.95 -9.78
CA PRO A 454 35.35 -17.77 -9.46
C PRO A 454 34.62 -16.47 -9.82
N GLY A 455 34.66 -15.49 -8.92
CA GLY A 455 34.04 -14.18 -9.13
C GLY A 455 32.52 -14.12 -8.88
N ARG A 456 31.90 -15.20 -8.38
CA ARG A 456 30.45 -15.29 -8.17
C ARG A 456 30.10 -15.81 -6.78
N ALA A 457 29.20 -15.10 -6.09
CA ALA A 457 28.49 -15.60 -4.92
C ALA A 457 26.98 -15.61 -5.13
N ILE A 458 26.30 -16.57 -4.50
CA ILE A 458 24.84 -16.65 -4.44
C ILE A 458 24.39 -16.38 -3.00
N LEU A 459 23.55 -15.37 -2.82
CA LEU A 459 23.06 -14.90 -1.53
C LEU A 459 21.62 -15.36 -1.29
N GLY A 460 21.29 -15.72 -0.05
CA GLY A 460 20.00 -16.25 0.37
C GLY A 460 18.91 -15.20 0.60
N PHE A 461 18.74 -14.25 -0.31
CA PHE A 461 17.53 -13.42 -0.42
C PHE A 461 17.27 -13.07 -1.88
N GLY A 462 16.03 -12.72 -2.22
CA GLY A 462 15.68 -12.30 -3.59
C GLY A 462 14.56 -11.27 -3.65
N ARG A 463 13.84 -11.25 -4.77
CA ARG A 463 12.70 -10.34 -5.01
C ARG A 463 11.56 -10.49 -4.00
N ARG A 464 11.52 -11.60 -3.24
CA ARG A 464 10.58 -11.83 -2.13
C ARG A 464 10.99 -11.16 -0.83
N ASP A 465 12.19 -10.57 -0.79
CA ASP A 465 12.79 -10.00 0.43
C ASP A 465 13.24 -8.56 0.24
N VAL A 466 13.60 -8.15 -0.99
CA VAL A 466 14.04 -6.79 -1.28
C VAL A 466 13.47 -6.24 -2.58
N GLY A 467 13.16 -4.94 -2.59
CA GLY A 467 12.75 -4.19 -3.77
C GLY A 467 13.89 -4.02 -4.77
N SER A 468 13.54 -3.89 -6.06
CA SER A 468 14.52 -3.66 -7.13
C SER A 468 14.02 -2.75 -8.25
N ASP A 469 12.96 -1.99 -7.98
CA ASP A 469 12.31 -1.05 -8.90
C ASP A 469 13.15 0.19 -9.18
N ALA A 470 14.02 0.58 -8.24
CA ALA A 470 14.93 1.72 -8.36
C ALA A 470 16.42 1.30 -8.38
N GLY A 471 16.71 0.10 -8.87
CA GLY A 471 18.06 -0.49 -8.88
C GLY A 471 18.22 -1.62 -7.87
N PHE A 472 19.33 -2.34 -7.96
CA PHE A 472 19.63 -3.45 -7.04
C PHE A 472 20.08 -2.93 -5.66
N PRO A 473 19.95 -3.74 -4.60
CA PRO A 473 20.50 -3.40 -3.28
C PRO A 473 22.02 -3.21 -3.35
N THR A 474 22.53 -2.28 -2.56
CA THR A 474 23.96 -1.96 -2.48
C THR A 474 24.60 -2.81 -1.40
N VAL A 475 25.62 -3.62 -1.73
CA VAL A 475 26.35 -4.38 -0.71
C VAL A 475 27.13 -3.41 0.18
N LEU A 476 26.98 -3.53 1.50
CA LEU A 476 27.63 -2.64 2.48
C LEU A 476 28.66 -3.41 3.29
N TRP A 477 28.28 -4.60 3.76
CA TRP A 477 29.02 -5.34 4.77
C TRP A 477 29.18 -6.80 4.40
N ARG A 478 30.33 -7.37 4.77
CA ARG A 478 30.51 -8.81 4.96
C ARG A 478 30.71 -9.08 6.44
N ARG A 479 29.84 -9.89 7.03
CA ARG A 479 29.93 -10.32 8.43
C ARG A 479 30.47 -11.74 8.52
N ARG A 480 31.48 -11.93 9.38
CA ARG A 480 32.06 -13.22 9.76
C ARG A 480 32.55 -13.15 11.20
N ASP A 481 32.30 -14.21 11.97
CA ASP A 481 32.76 -14.35 13.36
C ASP A 481 32.42 -13.13 14.25
N GLY A 482 31.20 -12.60 14.09
CA GLY A 482 30.70 -11.46 14.87
C GLY A 482 31.21 -10.07 14.42
N SER A 483 32.02 -10.01 13.36
CA SER A 483 32.63 -8.76 12.88
C SER A 483 32.13 -8.36 11.50
N ASN A 484 31.84 -7.07 11.30
CA ASN A 484 31.46 -6.49 10.01
C ASN A 484 32.69 -5.88 9.35
N GLN A 485 32.94 -6.23 8.09
CA GLN A 485 33.93 -5.59 7.23
C GLN A 485 33.22 -4.93 6.05
N SER A 486 33.72 -3.76 5.61
CA SER A 486 33.19 -3.12 4.40
C SER A 486 33.31 -4.06 3.21
N ALA A 487 32.23 -4.18 2.44
CA ALA A 487 32.16 -4.99 1.23
C ALA A 487 31.53 -4.20 0.07
N ARG A 488 31.70 -2.86 0.09
CA ARG A 488 31.12 -1.93 -0.89
C ARG A 488 31.65 -2.08 -2.32
N GLU A 489 32.75 -2.82 -2.49
CA GLU A 489 33.28 -3.18 -3.81
C GLU A 489 32.50 -4.33 -4.47
N LEU A 490 31.70 -5.07 -3.71
CA LEU A 490 30.82 -6.11 -4.25
C LEU A 490 29.56 -5.48 -4.86
N SER A 491 29.02 -6.10 -5.90
CA SER A 491 27.78 -5.64 -6.53
C SER A 491 26.79 -6.76 -6.76
N ILE A 492 25.50 -6.47 -6.65
CA ILE A 492 24.44 -7.40 -7.05
C ILE A 492 24.15 -7.17 -8.54
N SER A 493 24.31 -8.22 -9.34
CA SER A 493 24.12 -8.18 -10.79
C SER A 493 22.75 -8.70 -11.24
N ALA A 494 22.11 -9.54 -10.42
CA ALA A 494 20.78 -10.07 -10.68
C ALA A 494 20.04 -10.51 -9.41
N LEU A 495 18.71 -10.51 -9.49
CA LEU A 495 17.80 -11.04 -8.46
C LEU A 495 16.80 -12.02 -9.08
N ASN A 496 16.76 -13.24 -8.53
CA ASN A 496 15.68 -14.20 -8.67
C ASN A 496 14.68 -14.05 -7.52
N ASP A 497 13.66 -14.92 -7.46
CA ASP A 497 12.65 -14.90 -6.40
C ASP A 497 13.26 -14.94 -4.99
N GLN A 498 14.24 -15.82 -4.75
CA GLN A 498 14.83 -16.10 -3.42
C GLN A 498 16.37 -16.00 -3.40
N HIS A 499 16.99 -15.55 -4.48
CA HIS A 499 18.46 -15.52 -4.61
C HIS A 499 18.95 -14.25 -5.27
N ALA A 500 20.07 -13.73 -4.76
CA ALA A 500 20.82 -12.64 -5.38
C ALA A 500 22.16 -13.15 -5.91
N TYR A 501 22.55 -12.62 -7.07
CA TYR A 501 23.83 -12.90 -7.70
C TYR A 501 24.78 -11.76 -7.38
N VAL A 502 25.86 -12.06 -6.66
CA VAL A 502 26.87 -11.09 -6.26
C VAL A 502 28.10 -11.29 -7.12
N ASP A 503 28.56 -10.23 -7.77
CA ASP A 503 29.85 -10.17 -8.46
C ASP A 503 30.95 -9.91 -7.43
N LEU A 504 32.02 -10.71 -7.48
CA LEU A 504 33.18 -10.60 -6.61
C LEU A 504 34.39 -10.12 -7.44
N PRO A 505 34.71 -8.82 -7.44
CA PRO A 505 35.91 -8.34 -8.12
C PRO A 505 37.17 -8.86 -7.41
N GLY A 506 38.12 -9.38 -8.19
CA GLY A 506 39.41 -9.86 -7.67
C GLY A 506 39.29 -11.06 -6.74
N ASN A 507 40.06 -11.05 -5.64
CA ASN A 507 40.12 -12.12 -4.64
C ASN A 507 39.49 -11.71 -3.31
N PHE A 508 38.40 -10.92 -3.32
CA PHE A 508 37.74 -10.53 -2.08
C PHE A 508 37.32 -11.78 -1.27
N ASP A 509 37.74 -11.86 0.00
CA ASP A 509 37.49 -13.05 0.84
C ASP A 509 36.00 -13.12 1.22
N VAL A 510 35.26 -13.93 0.47
CA VAL A 510 33.90 -14.37 0.77
C VAL A 510 33.88 -15.89 0.91
N ARG A 511 33.17 -16.40 1.91
CA ARG A 511 32.98 -17.84 2.17
C ARG A 511 31.51 -18.18 2.25
N VAL A 512 31.18 -19.42 1.93
CA VAL A 512 29.85 -19.98 2.23
C VAL A 512 29.62 -19.88 3.74
N GLY A 513 28.45 -19.35 4.13
CA GLY A 513 28.11 -19.07 5.53
C GLY A 513 28.38 -17.64 5.99
N ASP A 514 29.17 -16.84 5.25
CA ASP A 514 29.27 -15.39 5.52
C ASP A 514 27.90 -14.73 5.38
N LEU A 515 27.66 -13.65 6.12
CA LEU A 515 26.51 -12.79 5.85
C LEU A 515 26.92 -11.59 5.01
N LEU A 516 26.11 -11.24 4.03
CA LEU A 516 26.23 -9.96 3.34
C LEU A 516 25.06 -9.06 3.74
N GLY A 517 25.40 -7.87 4.26
CA GLY A 517 24.45 -6.82 4.60
C GLY A 517 24.32 -5.85 3.44
N CYS A 518 23.10 -5.66 2.95
CA CYS A 518 22.81 -4.85 1.78
C CYS A 518 21.88 -3.69 2.13
N GLY A 519 22.29 -2.48 1.75
CA GLY A 519 21.45 -1.31 1.78
C GLY A 519 20.39 -1.38 0.69
N ILE A 520 19.16 -1.01 1.02
CA ILE A 520 18.07 -1.00 0.03
C ILE A 520 18.21 0.18 -0.93
N SER A 521 17.80 -0.01 -2.18
CA SER A 521 17.83 1.04 -3.22
C SER A 521 16.63 1.98 -3.19
N HIS A 522 15.49 1.49 -2.70
CA HIS A 522 14.26 2.24 -2.50
C HIS A 522 13.39 1.55 -1.42
N PRO A 523 12.89 2.29 -0.40
CA PRO A 523 12.21 1.68 0.74
C PRO A 523 10.83 1.11 0.42
N CYS A 524 10.03 1.79 -0.40
CA CYS A 524 8.59 1.49 -0.50
C CYS A 524 8.29 0.04 -0.92
N THR A 525 9.04 -0.49 -1.88
CA THR A 525 8.85 -1.85 -2.40
C THR A 525 9.61 -2.90 -1.60
N THR A 526 10.37 -2.50 -0.57
CA THR A 526 11.02 -3.44 0.34
C THR A 526 10.16 -3.70 1.56
N PHE A 527 9.55 -2.65 2.15
CA PHE A 527 8.67 -2.81 3.32
C PHE A 527 7.46 -3.73 3.04
N ASP A 528 6.91 -3.72 1.82
CA ASP A 528 5.79 -4.61 1.43
C ASP A 528 6.10 -6.12 1.47
N LYS A 529 7.37 -6.46 1.69
CA LYS A 529 7.88 -7.84 1.74
C LYS A 529 8.03 -8.37 3.16
N TRP A 530 7.82 -7.53 4.17
CA TRP A 530 8.07 -7.83 5.57
C TRP A 530 6.90 -7.38 6.43
N SER A 531 6.09 -8.33 6.90
CA SER A 531 4.99 -8.05 7.83
C SER A 531 5.45 -7.67 9.23
N LEU A 532 6.67 -8.04 9.61
CA LEU A 532 7.33 -7.64 10.85
C LEU A 532 8.84 -7.53 10.63
N ILE A 533 9.43 -6.43 11.10
CA ILE A 533 10.84 -6.11 10.91
C ILE A 533 11.48 -5.83 12.29
N PRO A 534 12.57 -6.51 12.69
CA PRO A 534 13.30 -6.15 13.91
C PRO A 534 13.92 -4.75 13.82
N GLU A 535 13.72 -3.97 14.88
CA GLU A 535 14.51 -2.77 15.14
C GLU A 535 15.76 -3.14 15.93
N VAL A 536 16.89 -2.56 15.55
CA VAL A 536 18.20 -2.88 16.11
C VAL A 536 18.94 -1.65 16.60
N ASP A 537 19.84 -1.86 17.56
CA ASP A 537 20.87 -0.89 17.95
C ASP A 537 22.12 -0.97 17.06
N ALA A 538 23.12 -0.14 17.35
CA ALA A 538 24.40 -0.09 16.61
C ALA A 538 25.22 -1.40 16.67
N ARG A 539 24.85 -2.36 17.53
CA ARG A 539 25.46 -3.69 17.65
C ARG A 539 24.59 -4.79 17.05
N TYR A 540 23.54 -4.42 16.32
CA TYR A 540 22.54 -5.33 15.75
C TYR A 540 21.77 -6.15 16.80
N ARG A 541 21.67 -5.64 18.04
CA ARG A 541 20.83 -6.24 19.08
C ARG A 541 19.40 -5.80 18.85
N VAL A 542 18.47 -6.74 18.94
CA VAL A 542 17.05 -6.45 18.74
C VAL A 542 16.54 -5.67 19.94
N VAL A 543 16.07 -4.46 19.70
CA VAL A 543 15.54 -3.55 20.72
C VAL A 543 14.04 -3.34 20.57
N GLY A 544 13.43 -3.88 19.52
CA GLY A 544 12.00 -3.86 19.26
C GLY A 544 11.70 -4.38 17.87
N SER A 545 10.51 -4.08 17.37
CA SER A 545 10.08 -4.47 16.03
C SER A 545 8.97 -3.55 15.51
N VAL A 546 8.85 -3.44 14.19
CA VAL A 546 7.78 -2.70 13.52
C VAL A 546 6.96 -3.60 12.60
N HIS A 547 5.63 -3.51 12.69
CA HIS A 547 4.70 -4.21 11.83
C HIS A 547 4.42 -3.44 10.55
N THR A 548 4.06 -4.14 9.48
CA THR A 548 3.58 -3.51 8.25
C THR A 548 2.23 -4.09 7.81
N PHE A 549 1.39 -3.23 7.24
CA PHE A 549 0.02 -3.55 6.84
C PHE A 549 -0.22 -3.15 5.37
N PHE A 550 0.11 -4.07 4.44
CA PHE A 550 0.02 -3.85 2.99
C PHE A 550 -1.15 -4.58 2.33
#